data_AF-A0A1I5QYK3-F1
#
_entry.id   AF-A0A1I5QYK3-F1
#
_cell.length_a   1.000
_cell.length_b   1.000
_cell.length_c   1.000
_cell.angle_alpha   90.00
_cell.angle_beta   90.00
_cell.angle_gamma   90.00
#
_symmetry.space_group_name_H-M   'P 1'
#
loop_
_entity.id
_entity.type
_entity.pdbx_description
1 polymer ?
#
loop_
_entity_poly.entity_id
_entity_poly.type
_entity_poly.pdbx_seq_one_letter_code
_entity_poly.pdbx_strand_id
1 'polypeptide(L)'
;MTLPAEPELLVLFKRVQKVLPFESTDLRQANVRSTPLDLDELMDHPSEYLAGIAEAALEEKGSFWSDVQLMLERWKSEPSAFDLILGDEGFVAVLTALADLPGQAFQGSLGVSRHLPSKIDDAAAYRCTALLVLISLRSICFGERRGLDQVADFVERKGWRFARLLPDHVGFAISGFRVFYGFTHSLEDADALLDWSRNILSAKQNRYVQVSLLAAIYLLLTTVGRTALANDPEILLRFAR
;
A
#
# COMPACT_ATOMS: atom_id res chain seq x y z
N MET A 1 -27.66 5.97 3.77
CA MET A 1 -27.23 6.78 4.93
C MET A 1 -25.77 7.10 4.71
N THR A 2 -25.46 8.32 4.30
CA THR A 2 -24.08 8.83 4.19
C THR A 2 -23.61 9.18 5.59
N LEU A 3 -22.45 8.67 6.04
CA LEU A 3 -21.84 9.15 7.28
C LEU A 3 -21.84 10.69 7.32
N PRO A 4 -22.43 11.33 8.33
CA PRO A 4 -21.99 12.67 8.70
C PRO A 4 -20.63 12.45 9.35
N ALA A 5 -19.58 12.31 8.53
CA ALA A 5 -18.22 12.44 8.99
C ALA A 5 -18.18 13.69 9.89
N GLU A 6 -17.79 13.51 11.15
CA GLU A 6 -17.71 14.59 12.12
C GLU A 6 -17.03 15.80 11.47
N PRO A 7 -17.43 17.05 11.81
CA PRO A 7 -16.91 18.24 11.13
C PRO A 7 -15.37 18.27 11.01
N GLU A 8 -14.69 17.72 12.01
CA GLU A 8 -13.23 17.57 12.06
C GLU A 8 -12.68 16.61 11.01
N LEU A 9 -13.34 15.45 10.80
CA LEU A 9 -12.99 14.47 9.80
C LEU A 9 -13.14 15.03 8.37
N LEU A 10 -14.20 15.82 8.14
CA LEU A 10 -14.40 16.52 6.86
C LEU A 10 -13.31 17.57 6.60
N VAL A 11 -12.84 18.27 7.65
CA VAL A 11 -11.71 19.21 7.54
C VAL A 11 -10.43 18.47 7.19
N LEU A 12 -10.17 17.34 7.84
CA LEU A 12 -9.02 16.50 7.54
C LEU A 12 -9.05 16.00 6.08
N PHE A 13 -10.20 15.49 5.61
CA PHE A 13 -10.35 15.03 4.23
C PHE A 13 -10.06 16.13 3.21
N LYS A 14 -10.58 17.35 3.44
CA LYS A 14 -10.27 18.51 2.59
C LYS A 14 -8.79 18.88 2.63
N ARG A 15 -8.13 18.77 3.79
CA ARG A 15 -6.70 19.06 3.94
C ARG A 15 -5.85 18.03 3.15
N VAL A 16 -6.17 16.75 3.30
CA VAL A 16 -5.51 15.66 2.55
C VAL A 16 -5.69 15.84 1.04
N GLN A 17 -6.90 16.16 0.59
CA GLN A 17 -7.19 16.38 -0.82
C GLN A 17 -6.39 17.55 -1.42
N LYS A 18 -6.09 18.59 -0.63
CA LYS A 18 -5.26 19.72 -1.07
C LYS A 18 -3.78 19.35 -1.22
N VAL A 19 -3.25 18.44 -0.41
CA VAL A 19 -1.84 18.00 -0.50
C VAL A 19 -1.63 16.88 -1.52
N LEU A 20 -2.72 16.22 -1.93
CA LEU A 20 -2.76 15.20 -2.98
C LEU A 20 -3.61 15.65 -4.18
N PRO A 21 -3.26 16.76 -4.87
CA PRO A 21 -3.97 17.15 -6.07
C PRO A 21 -3.49 16.27 -7.22
N PHE A 22 -4.12 15.11 -7.41
CA PHE A 22 -4.04 14.40 -8.67
C PHE A 22 -5.43 14.35 -9.30
N GLU A 23 -5.50 14.88 -10.52
CA GLU A 23 -6.68 14.77 -11.36
C GLU A 23 -6.68 13.35 -11.97
N SER A 24 -7.86 12.77 -12.26
CA SER A 24 -7.93 11.41 -12.82
C SER A 24 -7.19 11.27 -14.16
N THR A 25 -6.93 12.39 -14.84
CA THR A 25 -6.14 12.53 -16.07
C THR A 25 -4.63 12.44 -15.85
N ASP A 26 -4.16 12.55 -14.61
CA ASP A 26 -2.73 12.46 -14.25
C ASP A 26 -2.26 11.02 -14.03
N LEU A 27 -3.18 10.04 -14.08
CA LEU A 27 -2.82 8.62 -13.99
C LEU A 27 -2.04 8.21 -15.23
N ARG A 28 -0.75 7.94 -15.06
CA ARG A 28 0.13 7.52 -16.15
C ARG A 28 0.28 6.02 -16.14
N GLN A 29 0.36 5.43 -17.35
CA GLN A 29 0.86 4.06 -17.47
C GLN A 29 2.24 3.96 -16.83
N ALA A 30 2.48 2.84 -16.15
CA ALA A 30 3.78 2.57 -15.60
C ALA A 30 4.80 2.47 -16.75
N ASN A 31 5.85 3.29 -16.72
CA ASN A 31 6.98 3.14 -17.63
C ASN A 31 7.86 2.00 -17.12
N VAL A 32 7.58 0.77 -17.57
CA VAL A 32 8.27 -0.44 -17.10
C VAL A 32 9.29 -0.91 -18.12
N ARG A 33 10.42 -1.42 -17.62
CA ARG A 33 11.26 -2.37 -18.36
C ARG A 33 10.89 -3.76 -17.87
N SER A 34 10.59 -4.67 -18.78
CA SER A 34 10.26 -6.06 -18.44
C SER A 34 11.34 -6.66 -17.54
N THR A 35 10.92 -7.28 -16.45
CA THR A 35 11.78 -8.22 -15.72
C THR A 35 11.47 -9.61 -16.31
N PRO A 36 12.46 -10.40 -16.73
CA PRO A 36 12.27 -11.46 -17.72
C PRO A 36 12.14 -12.86 -17.11
N LEU A 37 11.74 -12.98 -15.84
CA LEU A 37 11.66 -14.29 -15.20
C LEU A 37 10.27 -14.88 -15.43
N ASP A 38 10.18 -15.82 -16.36
CA ASP A 38 9.00 -16.63 -16.59
C ASP A 38 8.90 -17.69 -15.48
N LEU A 39 7.99 -17.49 -14.54
CA LEU A 39 7.80 -18.39 -13.40
C LEU A 39 7.24 -19.74 -13.85
N ASP A 40 6.47 -19.77 -14.94
CA ASP A 40 5.90 -21.00 -15.48
C ASP A 40 7.02 -21.87 -16.07
N GLU A 41 7.98 -21.28 -16.78
CA GLU A 41 9.18 -21.99 -17.26
C GLU A 41 10.06 -22.53 -16.11
N LEU A 42 10.08 -21.83 -14.96
CA LEU A 42 10.86 -22.25 -13.79
C LEU A 42 10.21 -23.37 -13.00
N MET A 43 8.89 -23.53 -13.04
CA MET A 43 8.22 -24.68 -12.42
C MET A 43 8.60 -26.00 -13.07
N ASP A 44 8.74 -25.99 -14.40
CA ASP A 44 9.14 -27.17 -15.18
C ASP A 44 10.66 -27.41 -15.14
N HIS A 45 11.40 -26.60 -14.38
CA HIS A 45 12.85 -26.71 -14.29
C HIS A 45 13.27 -28.00 -13.55
N PRO A 46 14.29 -28.75 -14.02
CA PRO A 46 14.76 -29.99 -13.38
C PRO A 46 15.38 -29.83 -11.99
N SER A 47 15.38 -28.62 -11.42
CA SER A 47 15.92 -28.35 -10.09
C SER A 47 14.75 -28.19 -9.13
N GLU A 48 14.57 -29.14 -8.21
CA GLU A 48 13.50 -29.09 -7.19
C GLU A 48 13.52 -27.80 -6.37
N TYR A 49 14.71 -27.23 -6.14
CA TYR A 49 14.86 -25.95 -5.45
C TYR A 49 14.29 -24.77 -6.26
N LEU A 50 14.59 -24.69 -7.56
CA LEU A 50 14.09 -23.61 -8.42
C LEU A 50 12.59 -23.76 -8.70
N ALA A 51 12.13 -24.98 -8.91
CA ALA A 51 10.71 -25.30 -9.06
C ALA A 51 9.93 -24.93 -7.78
N GLY A 52 10.46 -25.28 -6.60
CA GLY A 52 9.84 -24.91 -5.32
C GLY A 52 9.79 -23.40 -5.05
N ILE A 53 10.79 -22.63 -5.51
CA ILE A 53 10.75 -21.16 -5.45
C ILE A 53 9.67 -20.60 -6.37
N ALA A 54 9.55 -21.15 -7.58
CA ALA A 54 8.53 -20.73 -8.54
C ALA A 54 7.12 -21.03 -8.04
N GLU A 55 6.90 -22.22 -7.49
CA GLU A 55 5.63 -22.64 -6.88
C GLU A 55 5.23 -21.69 -5.74
N ALA A 56 6.14 -21.44 -4.79
CA ALA A 56 5.88 -20.52 -3.68
C ALA A 56 5.56 -19.09 -4.16
N ALA A 57 6.26 -18.60 -5.18
CA ALA A 57 6.01 -17.27 -5.76
C ALA A 57 4.63 -17.20 -6.45
N LEU A 58 4.20 -18.27 -7.11
CA LEU A 58 2.88 -18.36 -7.75
C LEU A 58 1.75 -18.45 -6.72
N GLU A 59 1.94 -19.21 -5.64
CA GLU A 59 0.98 -19.26 -4.52
C GLU A 59 0.82 -17.88 -3.87
N GLU A 60 1.93 -17.18 -3.60
CA GLU A 60 1.90 -15.82 -3.04
C GLU A 60 1.20 -14.84 -4.00
N LYS A 61 1.48 -14.94 -5.31
CA LYS A 61 0.77 -14.17 -6.35
C LYS A 61 -0.73 -14.45 -6.35
N GLY A 62 -1.14 -15.72 -6.25
CA GLY A 62 -2.54 -16.11 -6.18
C GLY A 62 -3.26 -15.56 -4.95
N SER A 63 -2.62 -15.66 -3.77
CA SER A 63 -3.16 -15.11 -2.53
C SER A 63 -3.34 -13.60 -2.59
N PHE A 64 -2.33 -12.87 -3.10
CA PHE A 64 -2.39 -11.42 -3.26
C PHE A 64 -3.54 -10.98 -4.15
N TRP A 65 -3.68 -11.60 -5.33
CA TRP A 65 -4.74 -11.22 -6.26
C TRP A 65 -6.14 -11.61 -5.77
N SER A 66 -6.26 -12.67 -4.99
CA SER A 66 -7.52 -13.01 -4.29
C SER A 66 -7.93 -11.89 -3.33
N ASP A 67 -7.00 -11.40 -2.51
CA ASP A 67 -7.23 -10.28 -1.59
C ASP A 67 -7.62 -9.00 -2.35
N VAL A 68 -6.91 -8.67 -3.45
CA VAL A 68 -7.21 -7.51 -4.30
C VAL A 68 -8.64 -7.58 -4.88
N GLN A 69 -9.04 -8.75 -5.39
CA GLN A 69 -10.39 -8.94 -5.96
C GLN A 69 -11.48 -8.84 -4.90
N LEU A 70 -11.30 -9.51 -3.76
CA LEU A 70 -12.26 -9.44 -2.65
C LEU A 70 -12.45 -7.98 -2.19
N MET A 71 -11.36 -7.22 -2.12
CA MET A 71 -11.42 -5.81 -1.79
C MET A 71 -12.14 -4.98 -2.85
N LEU A 72 -11.89 -5.23 -4.14
CA LEU A 72 -12.57 -4.54 -5.23
C LEU A 72 -14.08 -4.82 -5.23
N GLU A 73 -14.46 -6.08 -5.02
CA GLU A 73 -15.85 -6.52 -4.92
C GLU A 73 -16.56 -5.81 -3.78
N ARG A 74 -15.96 -5.84 -2.58
CA ARG A 74 -16.46 -5.08 -1.43
C ARG A 74 -16.63 -3.61 -1.82
N TRP A 75 -15.63 -3.01 -2.48
CA TRP A 75 -15.66 -1.59 -2.88
C TRP A 75 -16.84 -1.21 -3.76
N LYS A 76 -17.26 -2.14 -4.61
CA LYS A 76 -18.38 -1.96 -5.54
C LYS A 76 -19.73 -2.28 -4.91
N SER A 77 -19.80 -3.23 -3.97
CA SER A 77 -21.06 -3.79 -3.47
C SER A 77 -21.62 -3.12 -2.21
N GLU A 78 -20.76 -2.63 -1.29
CA GLU A 78 -21.19 -2.23 0.06
C GLU A 78 -20.76 -0.81 0.45
N PRO A 79 -21.48 0.24 0.01
CA PRO A 79 -21.11 1.63 0.29
C PRO A 79 -20.84 1.95 1.77
N SER A 80 -21.53 1.27 2.70
CA SER A 80 -21.43 1.44 4.15
C SER A 80 -20.23 0.76 4.81
N ALA A 81 -19.65 -0.28 4.20
CA ALA A 81 -18.44 -0.91 4.73
C ALA A 81 -17.23 0.04 4.68
N PHE A 82 -17.20 0.93 3.67
CA PHE A 82 -16.16 1.95 3.51
C PHE A 82 -16.30 3.11 4.45
N ASP A 83 -17.54 3.48 4.73
CA ASP A 83 -17.86 4.50 5.71
C ASP A 83 -17.22 4.12 7.06
N LEU A 84 -17.29 2.85 7.47
CA LEU A 84 -16.60 2.36 8.67
C LEU A 84 -15.09 2.56 8.62
N ILE A 85 -14.44 2.30 7.48
CA ILE A 85 -12.98 2.44 7.35
C ILE A 85 -12.57 3.92 7.32
N LEU A 86 -13.39 4.77 6.72
CA LEU A 86 -13.15 6.22 6.74
C LEU A 86 -13.23 6.81 8.15
N GLY A 87 -13.95 6.15 9.06
CA GLY A 87 -14.02 6.47 10.49
C GLY A 87 -13.12 5.61 11.38
N ASP A 88 -12.31 4.71 10.83
CA ASP A 88 -11.39 3.86 11.59
C ASP A 88 -10.29 4.71 12.24
N GLU A 89 -10.14 4.62 13.57
CA GLU A 89 -9.17 5.42 14.32
C GLU A 89 -7.74 5.26 13.78
N GLY A 90 -7.37 4.04 13.39
CA GLY A 90 -6.08 3.74 12.79
C GLY A 90 -5.87 4.47 11.46
N PHE A 91 -6.84 4.38 10.56
CA PHE A 91 -6.81 5.10 9.29
C PHE A 91 -6.81 6.63 9.47
N VAL A 92 -7.62 7.16 10.38
CA VAL A 92 -7.68 8.60 10.67
C VAL A 92 -6.34 9.12 11.20
N ALA A 93 -5.67 8.36 12.07
CA ALA A 93 -4.32 8.70 12.55
C ALA A 93 -3.30 8.70 11.40
N VAL A 94 -3.38 7.73 10.48
CA VAL A 94 -2.55 7.68 9.26
C VAL A 94 -2.81 8.89 8.36
N LEU A 95 -4.08 9.26 8.12
CA LEU A 95 -4.42 10.46 7.34
C LEU A 95 -3.94 11.75 7.99
N THR A 96 -4.02 11.84 9.30
CA THR A 96 -3.51 13.00 10.07
C THR A 96 -2.00 13.12 9.91
N ALA A 97 -1.26 12.02 10.10
CA ALA A 97 0.18 11.99 9.90
C ALA A 97 0.57 12.33 8.45
N LEU A 98 -0.22 11.88 7.47
CA LEU A 98 -0.03 12.23 6.05
C LEU A 98 -0.25 13.71 5.79
N ALA A 99 -1.30 14.32 6.35
CA ALA A 99 -1.60 15.74 6.19
C ALA A 99 -0.53 16.68 6.81
N ASP A 100 0.25 16.17 7.76
CA ASP A 100 1.35 16.87 8.42
C ASP A 100 2.72 16.67 7.73
N LEU A 101 2.78 15.85 6.67
CA LEU A 101 4.01 15.72 5.87
C LEU A 101 4.32 17.02 5.12
N PRO A 102 5.60 17.37 4.95
CA PRO A 102 5.99 18.52 4.14
C PRO A 102 5.57 18.30 2.68
N GLY A 103 5.17 19.38 1.99
CA GLY A 103 4.72 19.33 0.59
C GLY A 103 5.69 18.61 -0.36
N GLN A 104 6.99 18.64 -0.07
CA GLN A 104 8.03 17.94 -0.83
C GLN A 104 7.86 16.40 -0.85
N ALA A 105 7.29 15.81 0.21
CA ALA A 105 7.02 14.37 0.26
C ALA A 105 6.03 13.94 -0.85
N PHE A 106 5.21 14.87 -1.33
CA PHE A 106 4.21 14.66 -2.38
C PHE A 106 4.77 14.92 -3.80
N GLN A 107 6.03 15.33 -3.94
CA GLN A 107 6.65 15.73 -5.22
C GLN A 107 7.54 14.64 -5.86
N GLY A 108 7.58 13.43 -5.30
CA GLY A 108 8.21 12.27 -5.95
C GLY A 108 9.73 12.14 -5.78
N SER A 109 10.39 12.97 -4.96
CA SER A 109 11.77 12.72 -4.54
C SER A 109 11.80 11.84 -3.28
N LEU A 110 11.76 10.52 -3.49
CA LEU A 110 11.68 9.52 -2.43
C LEU A 110 12.90 9.54 -1.51
N GLY A 111 12.73 10.13 -0.34
CA GLY A 111 13.63 10.01 0.80
C GLY A 111 12.84 9.67 2.05
N VAL A 112 12.29 8.45 2.15
CA VAL A 112 11.52 8.01 3.34
C VAL A 112 12.31 8.26 4.63
N SER A 113 13.61 7.96 4.63
CA SER A 113 14.51 8.22 5.75
C SER A 113 14.68 9.70 6.09
N ARG A 114 14.49 10.62 5.12
CA ARG A 114 14.55 12.07 5.35
C ARG A 114 13.28 12.61 6.02
N HIS A 115 12.18 11.88 5.90
CA HIS A 115 10.88 12.26 6.45
C HIS A 115 10.53 11.50 7.74
N LEU A 116 11.32 10.49 8.09
CA LEU A 116 11.22 9.78 9.35
C LEU A 116 12.11 10.43 10.42
N PRO A 117 11.56 10.68 11.63
CA PRO A 117 12.37 11.13 12.76
C PRO A 117 13.47 10.10 13.11
N SER A 118 14.57 10.57 13.68
CA SER A 118 15.63 9.70 14.21
C SER A 118 15.18 8.91 15.44
N LYS A 119 14.26 9.49 16.22
CA LYS A 119 13.61 8.84 17.36
C LYS A 119 12.44 7.99 16.87
N ILE A 120 12.36 6.76 17.36
CA ILE A 120 11.26 5.83 17.08
C ILE A 120 10.27 5.94 18.25
N ASP A 121 9.11 6.52 17.98
CA ASP A 121 7.94 6.63 18.86
C ASP A 121 6.65 6.47 18.04
N ASP A 122 5.49 6.49 18.70
CA ASP A 122 4.18 6.23 18.07
C ASP A 122 3.91 7.20 16.91
N ALA A 123 4.25 8.49 17.07
CA ALA A 123 4.10 9.49 16.03
C ALA A 123 4.99 9.19 14.81
N ALA A 124 6.24 8.75 15.04
CA ALA A 124 7.12 8.29 13.97
C ALA A 124 6.57 7.02 13.28
N ALA A 125 5.92 6.13 14.02
CA ALA A 125 5.32 4.92 13.48
C ALA A 125 4.11 5.20 12.58
N TYR A 126 3.18 6.05 13.02
CA TYR A 126 2.06 6.49 12.17
C TYR A 126 2.56 7.25 10.93
N ARG A 127 3.61 8.07 11.08
CA ARG A 127 4.24 8.75 9.93
C ARG A 127 4.88 7.76 8.96
N CYS A 128 5.51 6.70 9.46
CA CYS A 128 6.04 5.62 8.62
C CYS A 128 4.92 4.97 7.81
N THR A 129 3.84 4.56 8.45
CA THR A 129 2.68 3.97 7.76
C THR A 129 2.09 4.92 6.73
N ALA A 130 1.92 6.21 7.07
CA ALA A 130 1.45 7.23 6.13
C ALA A 130 2.35 7.38 4.90
N LEU A 131 3.66 7.37 5.09
CA LEU A 131 4.61 7.38 3.98
C LEU A 131 4.48 6.14 3.10
N LEU A 132 4.36 4.94 3.68
CA LEU A 132 4.18 3.71 2.90
C LEU A 132 2.89 3.73 2.08
N VAL A 133 1.78 4.17 2.66
CA VAL A 133 0.50 4.35 1.92
C VAL A 133 0.67 5.35 0.78
N LEU A 134 1.32 6.49 1.03
CA LEU A 134 1.59 7.49 -0.01
C LEU A 134 2.46 6.94 -1.13
N ILE A 135 3.47 6.13 -0.80
CA ILE A 135 4.40 5.55 -1.77
C ILE A 135 3.70 4.49 -2.60
N SER A 136 2.90 3.62 -1.99
CA SER A 136 2.08 2.64 -2.70
C SER A 136 1.12 3.34 -3.67
N LEU A 137 0.43 4.40 -3.23
CA LEU A 137 -0.41 5.22 -4.09
C LEU A 137 0.35 5.73 -5.31
N ARG A 138 1.54 6.31 -5.09
CA ARG A 138 2.32 6.89 -6.18
C ARG A 138 2.88 5.84 -7.13
N SER A 139 3.28 4.69 -6.59
CA SER A 139 3.74 3.56 -7.38
C SER A 139 2.64 3.03 -8.29
N ILE A 140 1.41 2.86 -7.78
CA ILE A 140 0.26 2.39 -8.57
C ILE A 140 -0.16 3.44 -9.60
N CYS A 141 -0.37 4.69 -9.16
CA CYS A 141 -1.05 5.70 -9.97
C CYS A 141 -0.13 6.45 -10.94
N PHE A 142 1.17 6.57 -10.62
CA PHE A 142 2.13 7.35 -11.42
C PHE A 142 3.32 6.52 -11.90
N GLY A 143 3.38 5.23 -11.56
CA GLY A 143 4.52 4.38 -11.89
C GLY A 143 5.82 4.84 -11.24
N GLU A 144 5.76 5.57 -10.11
CA GLU A 144 6.95 6.06 -9.43
C GLU A 144 7.66 4.94 -8.66
N ARG A 145 8.74 4.43 -9.25
CA ARG A 145 9.51 3.32 -8.68
C ARG A 145 10.87 3.73 -8.12
N ARG A 146 11.35 4.94 -8.42
CA ARG A 146 12.70 5.37 -8.03
C ARG A 146 12.85 5.44 -6.52
N GLY A 147 13.65 4.53 -5.95
CA GLY A 147 13.88 4.48 -4.51
C GLY A 147 12.92 3.56 -3.76
N LEU A 148 12.00 2.86 -4.45
CA LEU A 148 11.20 1.80 -3.83
C LEU A 148 12.09 0.73 -3.20
N ASP A 149 13.17 0.33 -3.86
CA ASP A 149 14.14 -0.65 -3.33
C ASP A 149 14.70 -0.19 -1.98
N GLN A 150 15.06 1.10 -1.87
CA GLN A 150 15.58 1.68 -0.62
C GLN A 150 14.52 1.69 0.49
N VAL A 151 13.24 1.83 0.13
CA VAL A 151 12.12 1.80 1.06
C VAL A 151 11.82 0.36 1.49
N ALA A 152 11.84 -0.59 0.55
CA ALA A 152 11.71 -2.01 0.83
C ALA A 152 12.83 -2.48 1.78
N ASP A 153 14.09 -2.18 1.45
CA ASP A 153 15.25 -2.45 2.31
C ASP A 153 15.10 -1.83 3.70
N PHE A 154 14.54 -0.61 3.78
CA PHE A 154 14.29 0.06 5.05
C PHE A 154 13.22 -0.66 5.87
N VAL A 155 12.08 -1.01 5.26
CA VAL A 155 10.98 -1.74 5.90
C VAL A 155 11.47 -3.09 6.40
N GLU A 156 12.27 -3.76 5.60
CA GLU A 156 12.88 -5.05 5.89
C GLU A 156 13.82 -4.97 7.11
N ARG A 157 14.67 -3.95 7.17
CA ARG A 157 15.63 -3.78 8.29
C ARG A 157 15.01 -3.21 9.56
N LYS A 158 14.02 -2.32 9.45
CA LYS A 158 13.56 -1.47 10.56
C LYS A 158 12.05 -1.38 10.71
N GLY A 159 11.25 -1.82 9.74
CA GLY A 159 9.79 -1.70 9.74
C GLY A 159 9.15 -2.33 10.97
N TRP A 160 9.67 -3.47 11.43
CA TRP A 160 9.19 -4.16 12.63
C TRP A 160 9.26 -3.28 13.90
N ARG A 161 10.22 -2.36 13.99
CA ARG A 161 10.38 -1.45 15.14
C ARG A 161 9.24 -0.44 15.22
N PHE A 162 8.72 -0.02 14.07
CA PHE A 162 7.57 0.87 13.98
C PHE A 162 6.26 0.09 14.14
N ALA A 163 6.15 -1.09 13.51
CA ALA A 163 4.94 -1.92 13.59
C ALA A 163 4.56 -2.28 15.03
N ARG A 164 5.54 -2.58 15.90
CA ARG A 164 5.32 -2.91 17.32
C ARG A 164 4.79 -1.77 18.18
N LEU A 165 4.87 -0.53 17.70
CA LEU A 165 4.34 0.65 18.40
C LEU A 165 2.91 0.98 17.99
N LEU A 166 2.39 0.28 16.98
CA LEU A 166 1.07 0.52 16.42
C LEU A 166 0.10 -0.58 16.86
N PRO A 167 -1.21 -0.30 16.89
CA PRO A 167 -2.22 -1.34 16.93
C PRO A 167 -2.03 -2.33 15.77
N ASP A 168 -2.28 -3.62 16.00
CA ASP A 168 -2.01 -4.70 15.02
C ASP A 168 -2.53 -4.39 13.62
N HIS A 169 -3.78 -3.93 13.52
CA HIS A 169 -4.42 -3.61 12.26
C HIS A 169 -3.70 -2.51 11.47
N VAL A 170 -3.07 -1.54 12.14
CA VAL A 170 -2.24 -0.50 11.49
C VAL A 170 -0.84 -1.03 11.20
N GLY A 171 -0.26 -1.78 12.14
CA GLY A 171 1.07 -2.37 12.02
C GLY A 171 1.19 -3.32 10.82
N PHE A 172 0.13 -4.05 10.48
CA PHE A 172 0.09 -4.92 9.30
C PHE A 172 0.32 -4.18 7.98
N ALA A 173 -0.04 -2.90 7.88
CA ALA A 173 0.23 -2.12 6.66
C ALA A 173 1.73 -2.02 6.34
N ILE A 174 2.59 -2.04 7.37
CA ILE A 174 4.05 -2.00 7.20
C ILE A 174 4.54 -3.30 6.57
N SER A 175 4.08 -4.46 7.06
CA SER A 175 4.42 -5.77 6.47
C SER A 175 3.85 -5.92 5.06
N GLY A 176 2.62 -5.49 4.85
CA GLY A 176 1.95 -5.58 3.55
C GLY A 176 2.64 -4.76 2.46
N PHE A 177 3.35 -3.68 2.82
CA PHE A 177 4.17 -2.94 1.85
C PHE A 177 5.26 -3.82 1.22
N ARG A 178 5.86 -4.74 1.98
CA ARG A 178 6.93 -5.61 1.46
C ARG A 178 6.43 -6.58 0.40
N VAL A 179 5.24 -7.13 0.63
CA VAL A 179 4.55 -8.01 -0.32
C VAL A 179 4.13 -7.22 -1.55
N PHE A 180 3.42 -6.10 -1.33
CA PHE A 180 3.00 -5.17 -2.38
C PHE A 180 4.15 -4.72 -3.28
N TYR A 181 5.32 -4.42 -2.71
CA TYR A 181 6.51 -4.01 -3.45
C TYR A 181 6.88 -5.01 -4.57
N GLY A 182 6.78 -6.32 -4.33
CA GLY A 182 7.05 -7.35 -5.36
C GLY A 182 6.18 -7.17 -6.61
N PHE A 183 4.89 -6.91 -6.42
CA PHE A 183 3.91 -6.72 -7.50
C PHE A 183 4.08 -5.42 -8.27
N THR A 184 4.76 -4.44 -7.68
CA THR A 184 5.06 -3.19 -8.40
C THR A 184 6.24 -3.31 -9.37
N HIS A 185 6.93 -4.45 -9.47
CA HIS A 185 8.08 -4.63 -10.37
C HIS A 185 7.71 -5.27 -11.71
N SER A 186 6.67 -6.11 -11.73
CA SER A 186 6.09 -6.68 -12.94
C SER A 186 5.27 -5.63 -13.70
N LEU A 187 5.28 -5.69 -15.04
CA LEU A 187 4.44 -4.79 -15.87
C LEU A 187 2.98 -5.21 -15.78
N GLU A 188 2.70 -6.49 -15.97
CA GLU A 188 1.35 -7.06 -15.92
C GLU A 188 0.68 -6.74 -14.58
N ASP A 189 1.38 -7.01 -13.48
CA ASP A 189 0.82 -6.81 -12.14
C ASP A 189 0.62 -5.32 -11.83
N ALA A 190 1.53 -4.45 -12.28
CA ALA A 190 1.39 -3.01 -12.11
C ALA A 190 0.23 -2.43 -12.92
N ASP A 191 0.01 -2.91 -14.15
CA ASP A 191 -1.14 -2.52 -14.97
C ASP A 191 -2.46 -3.00 -14.34
N ALA A 192 -2.50 -4.23 -13.84
CA ALA A 192 -3.64 -4.75 -13.12
C ALA A 192 -3.95 -3.96 -11.83
N LEU A 193 -2.92 -3.53 -11.09
CA LEU A 193 -3.07 -2.63 -9.92
C LEU A 193 -3.57 -1.23 -10.32
N LEU A 194 -3.10 -0.69 -11.45
CA LEU A 194 -3.57 0.58 -11.98
C LEU A 194 -5.05 0.47 -12.38
N ASP A 195 -5.44 -0.59 -13.07
CA ASP A 195 -6.84 -0.83 -13.44
C ASP A 195 -7.73 -1.07 -12.22
N TRP A 196 -7.24 -1.78 -11.21
CA TRP A 196 -7.89 -1.86 -9.89
C TRP A 196 -8.14 -0.46 -9.32
N SER A 197 -7.12 0.40 -9.29
CA SER A 197 -7.27 1.78 -8.79
C SER A 197 -8.28 2.60 -9.60
N ARG A 198 -8.28 2.48 -10.93
CA ARG A 198 -9.27 3.14 -11.80
C ARG A 198 -10.69 2.68 -11.52
N ASN A 199 -10.88 1.38 -11.26
CA ASN A 199 -12.17 0.83 -10.88
C ASN A 199 -12.65 1.34 -9.51
N ILE A 200 -11.73 1.53 -8.56
CA ILE A 200 -12.04 2.17 -7.27
C ILE A 200 -12.51 3.62 -7.48
N LEU A 201 -11.79 4.37 -8.32
CA LEU A 201 -12.11 5.76 -8.64
C LEU A 201 -13.46 5.90 -9.38
N SER A 202 -13.78 4.98 -10.29
CA SER A 202 -15.04 5.01 -11.06
C SER A 202 -16.26 4.54 -10.25
N ALA A 203 -16.06 3.65 -9.27
CA ALA A 203 -17.14 3.12 -8.43
C ALA A 203 -17.74 4.14 -7.45
N LYS A 204 -16.99 5.19 -7.08
CA LYS A 204 -17.43 6.20 -6.11
C LYS A 204 -17.56 7.57 -6.78
N GLN A 205 -18.78 8.03 -7.03
CA GLN A 205 -19.10 9.42 -7.44
C GLN A 205 -18.90 10.42 -6.28
N ASN A 206 -17.72 10.42 -5.63
CA ASN A 206 -17.56 11.06 -4.32
C ASN A 206 -16.74 12.35 -4.36
N ARG A 207 -17.02 13.27 -3.43
CA ARG A 207 -16.31 14.56 -3.29
C ARG A 207 -14.86 14.39 -2.80
N TYR A 208 -14.53 13.24 -2.21
CA TYR A 208 -13.22 12.90 -1.62
C TYR A 208 -12.61 11.64 -2.24
N VAL A 209 -12.56 11.60 -3.57
CA VAL A 209 -12.05 10.47 -4.35
C VAL A 209 -10.62 10.07 -3.95
N GLN A 210 -9.74 11.02 -3.69
CA GLN A 210 -8.35 10.75 -3.26
C GLN A 210 -8.29 10.06 -1.88
N VAL A 211 -9.16 10.45 -0.95
CA VAL A 211 -9.23 9.82 0.39
C VAL A 211 -9.75 8.38 0.28
N SER A 212 -10.70 8.15 -0.63
CA SER A 212 -11.21 6.80 -0.89
C SER A 212 -10.12 5.89 -1.43
N LEU A 213 -9.29 6.40 -2.35
CA LEU A 213 -8.18 5.63 -2.89
C LEU A 213 -7.09 5.35 -1.84
N LEU A 214 -6.77 6.32 -0.98
CA LEU A 214 -5.88 6.09 0.18
C LEU A 214 -6.43 5.03 1.13
N ALA A 215 -7.73 5.04 1.41
CA ALA A 215 -8.38 4.02 2.23
C ALA A 215 -8.26 2.63 1.58
N ALA A 216 -8.45 2.53 0.26
CA ALA A 216 -8.31 1.28 -0.48
C ALA A 216 -6.90 0.73 -0.39
N ILE A 217 -5.89 1.59 -0.54
CA ILE A 217 -4.49 1.19 -0.45
C ILE A 217 -4.14 0.78 0.98
N TYR A 218 -4.57 1.55 1.99
CA TYR A 218 -4.39 1.19 3.39
C TYR A 218 -4.99 -0.19 3.69
N LEU A 219 -6.21 -0.46 3.25
CA LEU A 219 -6.84 -1.76 3.42
C LEU A 219 -6.09 -2.89 2.69
N LEU A 220 -5.51 -2.60 1.53
CA LEU A 220 -4.76 -3.58 0.75
C LEU A 220 -3.51 -3.98 1.50
N LEU A 221 -2.75 -2.99 1.96
CA LEU A 221 -1.55 -3.23 2.75
C LEU A 221 -1.88 -3.97 4.06
N THR A 222 -2.94 -3.59 4.76
CA THR A 222 -3.30 -4.24 6.03
C THR A 222 -3.80 -5.67 5.84
N THR A 223 -4.60 -5.94 4.80
CA THR A 223 -5.11 -7.28 4.49
C THR A 223 -3.98 -8.20 4.08
N VAL A 224 -3.20 -7.79 3.07
CA VAL A 224 -2.08 -8.58 2.56
C VAL A 224 -1.02 -8.77 3.64
N GLY A 225 -0.73 -7.73 4.42
CA GLY A 225 0.23 -7.83 5.53
C GLY A 225 -0.21 -8.80 6.61
N ARG A 226 -1.51 -8.87 6.91
CA ARG A 226 -2.08 -9.87 7.83
C ARG A 226 -1.96 -11.28 7.27
N THR A 227 -2.37 -11.49 6.01
CA THR A 227 -2.29 -12.79 5.33
C THR A 227 -0.85 -13.28 5.28
N ALA A 228 0.09 -12.41 4.90
CA ALA A 228 1.50 -12.73 4.83
C ALA A 228 2.10 -13.06 6.20
N LEU A 229 1.76 -12.31 7.26
CA LEU A 229 2.21 -12.63 8.62
C LEU A 229 1.63 -13.93 9.17
N ALA A 230 0.41 -14.31 8.76
CA ALA A 230 -0.17 -15.59 9.15
C ALA A 230 0.54 -16.77 8.48
N ASN A 231 0.94 -16.61 7.21
CA ASN A 231 1.63 -17.63 6.42
C ASN A 231 3.13 -17.70 6.73
N ASP A 232 3.76 -16.55 6.97
CA ASP A 232 5.17 -16.41 7.32
C ASP A 232 5.35 -15.37 8.45
N PRO A 233 5.25 -15.79 9.73
CA PRO A 233 5.47 -14.91 10.87
C PRO A 233 6.88 -14.28 10.89
N GLU A 234 7.84 -14.87 10.18
CA GLU A 234 9.20 -14.37 10.09
C GLU A 234 9.41 -13.38 8.95
N ILE A 235 8.39 -13.00 8.17
CA ILE A 235 8.52 -12.05 7.06
C ILE A 235 9.10 -10.69 7.50
N LEU A 236 8.91 -10.32 8.78
CA LEU A 236 9.50 -9.14 9.41
C LEU A 236 10.91 -9.38 10.00
N LEU A 237 11.36 -10.63 10.09
CA LEU A 237 12.61 -11.09 10.72
C LEU A 237 13.63 -11.65 9.72
N ARG A 238 13.20 -12.16 8.56
CA ARG A 238 13.99 -12.99 7.62
C ARG A 238 15.19 -12.32 6.97
N PHE A 239 15.34 -11.01 7.12
CA PHE A 239 16.41 -10.25 6.47
C PHE A 239 17.21 -9.35 7.42
N ALA A 240 17.02 -9.56 8.74
CA ALA A 240 17.90 -9.00 9.76
C ALA A 240 19.18 -9.85 9.97
N ARG A 241 19.39 -10.89 9.14
CA ARG A 241 20.56 -11.79 9.15
C ARG A 241 21.41 -11.58 7.91
#